data_AF-A0A8C9GUU3-F1
#
_entry.id   AF-A0A8C9GUU3-F1
#
_cell.length_a   1.000
_cell.length_b   1.000
_cell.length_c   1.000
_cell.angle_alpha   90.00
_cell.angle_beta   90.00
_cell.angle_gamma   90.00
#
_symmetry.space_group_name_H-M   'P 1'
#
loop_
_entity.id
_entity.type
_entity.pdbx_description
1 polymer ?
#
loop_
_entity_poly.entity_id
_entity_poly.type
_entity_poly.pdbx_seq_one_letter_code
_entity_poly.pdbx_strand_id
1 'polypeptide(L)'
;MAGPLRAPLLLLAILAVALAVSPAAGATPGKPPRLVGGPMDASVEEEGVRRALDFAVSEYNKASNDMYHSRALQVVRARKQIVAGVNYFLDVELGRTTCTKTQPNLDNCPFHDQPHLKRVCASCGSRASHTLQRGVCVCVCV
;
A
#
# COMPACT_ATOMS: atom_id res chain seq x y z
N MET A 1 23.85 -2.82 73.12
CA MET A 1 24.26 -2.19 71.84
C MET A 1 23.28 -2.64 70.76
N ALA A 2 22.17 -1.93 70.58
CA ALA A 2 21.16 -2.24 69.56
C ALA A 2 21.39 -1.29 68.37
N GLY A 3 22.06 -1.77 67.33
CA GLY A 3 22.28 -1.00 66.11
C GLY A 3 20.97 -0.74 65.36
N PRO A 4 20.83 0.40 64.66
CA PRO A 4 19.56 0.79 64.06
C PRO A 4 19.34 0.04 62.74
N LEU A 5 18.81 -1.18 62.81
CA LEU A 5 18.36 -1.95 61.63
C LEU A 5 17.29 -1.24 60.79
N ARG A 6 16.75 -0.11 61.27
CA ARG A 6 15.80 0.74 60.55
C ARG A 6 16.43 1.53 59.40
N ALA A 7 17.71 1.92 59.52
CA ALA A 7 18.40 2.69 58.50
C ALA A 7 18.63 1.93 57.18
N PRO A 8 19.11 0.67 57.16
CA PRO A 8 19.27 -0.09 55.92
C PRO A 8 17.93 -0.47 55.29
N LEU A 9 16.88 -0.69 56.09
CA LEU A 9 15.53 -0.98 55.59
C LEU A 9 14.90 0.22 54.88
N LEU A 10 15.09 1.44 55.39
CA LEU A 10 14.61 2.67 54.76
C LEU A 10 15.35 2.96 53.45
N LEU A 11 16.65 2.70 53.38
CA LEU A 11 17.46 2.83 52.17
C LEU A 11 17.03 1.86 51.05
N LEU A 12 16.70 0.62 51.40
CA LEU A 12 16.18 -0.37 50.45
C LEU A 12 14.80 0.02 49.90
N ALA A 13 13.93 0.59 50.73
CA ALA A 13 12.60 1.04 50.31
C ALA A 13 12.68 2.19 49.29
N ILE A 14 13.62 3.13 49.47
CA ILE A 14 13.81 4.27 48.55
C ILE A 14 14.34 3.79 47.19
N LEU A 15 15.25 2.80 47.18
CA LEU A 15 15.79 2.23 45.94
C LEU A 15 14.71 1.48 45.13
N ALA A 16 13.78 0.80 45.81
CA ALA A 16 12.66 0.12 45.15
C ALA A 16 11.67 1.09 44.48
N VAL A 17 11.43 2.27 45.08
CA VAL A 17 10.55 3.30 44.52
C VAL A 17 11.18 3.98 43.30
N ALA A 18 12.50 4.13 43.27
CA ALA A 18 13.22 4.71 42.12
C ALA A 18 13.17 3.81 40.86
N LEU A 19 13.10 2.48 41.01
CA LEU A 19 12.93 1.59 39.86
C LEU A 19 11.50 1.54 39.31
N ALA A 20 10.49 1.87 40.12
CA ALA A 20 9.08 1.79 39.72
C ALA A 20 8.62 2.99 38.86
N VAL A 21 9.36 4.10 38.86
CA VAL A 21 9.06 5.28 38.02
C VAL A 21 10.00 5.30 36.82
N SER A 22 9.83 4.33 35.93
CA SER A 22 10.32 4.49 34.55
C SER A 22 9.25 5.26 33.78
N PRO A 23 9.55 6.43 33.19
CA PRO A 23 8.67 7.04 32.22
C PRO A 23 8.88 6.22 30.94
N ALA A 24 8.25 5.06 30.85
CA ALA A 24 7.97 4.47 29.55
C ALA A 24 6.95 5.39 28.88
N ALA A 25 7.46 6.47 28.29
CA ALA A 25 6.74 7.36 27.43
C ALA A 25 5.88 6.52 26.50
N GLY A 26 4.58 6.85 26.45
CA GLY A 26 3.53 6.07 25.82
C GLY A 26 3.92 5.54 24.45
N ALA A 27 4.40 4.30 24.42
CA ALA A 27 4.47 3.52 23.20
C ALA A 27 3.07 2.97 22.97
N THR A 28 2.27 3.72 22.21
CA THR A 28 1.06 3.16 21.60
C THR A 28 1.51 2.02 20.69
N PRO A 29 1.10 0.77 20.95
CA PRO A 29 1.44 -0.34 20.06
C PRO A 29 0.64 -0.14 18.77
N GLY A 30 1.32 0.00 17.64
CA GLY A 30 0.70 -0.34 16.36
C GLY A 30 0.75 0.68 15.22
N LYS A 31 1.55 1.76 15.28
CA LYS A 31 1.84 2.52 14.05
C LYS A 31 3.35 2.70 13.87
N PRO A 32 3.96 2.12 12.81
CA PRO A 32 5.35 2.41 12.50
C PRO A 32 5.50 3.93 12.31
N PRO A 33 6.65 4.51 12.72
CA PRO A 33 6.89 5.93 12.53
C PRO A 33 6.67 6.27 11.06
N ARG A 34 5.82 7.27 10.79
CA ARG A 34 5.61 7.76 9.42
C ARG A 34 6.92 8.39 8.95
N LEU A 35 7.64 7.72 8.04
CA LEU A 35 8.80 8.31 7.40
C LEU A 35 8.36 9.51 6.55
N VAL A 36 8.95 10.67 6.79
CA VAL A 36 8.76 11.85 5.95
C VAL A 36 9.28 11.51 4.54
N GLY A 37 8.41 11.60 3.54
CA GLY A 37 8.74 11.26 2.14
C GLY A 37 8.59 9.78 1.78
N GLY A 38 8.15 8.91 2.69
CA GLY A 38 7.84 7.51 2.38
C GLY A 38 6.42 7.31 1.81
N PRO A 39 6.12 6.16 1.17
CA PRO A 39 4.77 5.82 0.76
C PRO A 39 3.82 5.73 1.97
N MET A 40 2.65 6.37 1.86
CA MET A 40 1.55 6.31 2.83
C MET A 40 0.31 5.70 2.19
N ASP A 41 -0.56 5.08 2.99
CA ASP A 41 -1.82 4.55 2.47
C ASP A 41 -2.70 5.68 1.90
N ALA A 42 -3.32 5.43 0.76
CA ALA A 42 -4.21 6.34 0.06
C ALA A 42 -5.62 5.73 -0.01
N SER A 43 -6.65 6.57 -0.03
CA SER A 43 -8.02 6.10 -0.25
C SER A 43 -8.22 5.78 -1.73
N VAL A 44 -8.95 4.71 -2.03
CA VAL A 44 -9.37 4.38 -3.41
C VAL A 44 -10.30 5.45 -3.99
N GLU A 45 -10.97 6.22 -3.14
CA GLU A 45 -11.88 7.30 -3.52
C GLU A 45 -11.15 8.60 -3.88
N GLU A 46 -9.85 8.69 -3.60
CA GLU A 46 -9.05 9.86 -3.95
C GLU A 46 -9.00 10.02 -5.48
N GLU A 47 -9.26 11.24 -5.97
CA GLU A 47 -9.32 11.51 -7.41
C GLU A 47 -8.02 11.12 -8.13
N GLY A 48 -6.87 11.39 -7.50
CA GLY A 48 -5.58 11.01 -8.04
C GLY A 48 -5.38 9.49 -8.14
N VAL A 49 -5.94 8.72 -7.20
CA VAL A 49 -5.92 7.24 -7.26
C VAL A 49 -6.79 6.73 -8.40
N ARG A 50 -7.99 7.29 -8.61
CA ARG A 50 -8.85 6.96 -9.75
C ARG A 50 -8.17 7.26 -11.08
N ARG A 51 -7.60 8.46 -11.21
CA ARG A 51 -6.89 8.87 -12.43
C ARG A 51 -5.68 7.97 -12.72
N ALA A 52 -4.92 7.62 -11.69
CA ALA A 52 -3.80 6.69 -11.79
C ALA A 52 -4.27 5.27 -12.21
N LEU A 53 -5.40 4.80 -11.67
CA LEU A 53 -6.00 3.52 -12.04
C LEU A 53 -6.39 3.50 -13.51
N ASP A 54 -7.12 4.52 -13.99
CA ASP A 54 -7.60 4.61 -15.37
C ASP A 54 -6.44 4.66 -16.37
N PHE A 55 -5.43 5.49 -16.08
CA PHE A 55 -4.20 5.57 -16.87
C PHE A 55 -3.54 4.20 -16.98
N ALA A 56 -3.43 3.48 -15.87
CA ALA A 56 -2.71 2.23 -15.84
C ALA A 56 -3.43 1.07 -16.51
N VAL A 57 -4.76 0.99 -16.37
CA VAL A 57 -5.58 0.02 -17.09
C VAL A 57 -5.50 0.29 -18.60
N SER A 58 -5.49 1.56 -19.00
CA SER A 58 -5.31 1.97 -20.40
C SER A 58 -3.97 1.51 -20.95
N GLU A 59 -2.87 1.80 -20.25
CA GLU A 59 -1.52 1.39 -20.65
C GLU A 59 -1.35 -0.14 -20.65
N TYR A 60 -1.89 -0.84 -19.66
CA TYR A 60 -1.91 -2.30 -19.64
C TYR A 60 -2.59 -2.87 -20.89
N ASN A 61 -3.75 -2.32 -21.27
CA ASN A 61 -4.48 -2.79 -22.44
C ASN A 61 -3.74 -2.52 -23.76
N LYS A 62 -3.09 -1.36 -23.90
CA LYS A 62 -2.27 -1.03 -25.07
C LYS A 62 -1.07 -1.98 -25.20
N ALA A 63 -0.42 -2.26 -24.07
CA ALA A 63 0.83 -2.99 -24.05
C ALA A 63 0.65 -4.53 -24.01
N SER A 64 -0.52 -5.01 -23.56
CA SER A 64 -0.89 -6.43 -23.62
C SER A 64 -1.07 -6.90 -25.06
N ASN A 65 -0.67 -8.12 -25.39
CA ASN A 65 -0.98 -8.76 -26.68
C ASN A 65 -2.29 -9.56 -26.66
N ASP A 66 -3.06 -9.48 -25.58
CA ASP A 66 -4.38 -10.13 -25.51
C ASP A 66 -5.34 -9.51 -26.54
N MET A 67 -6.17 -10.34 -27.16
CA MET A 67 -7.21 -9.91 -28.10
C MET A 67 -8.35 -9.18 -27.40
N TYR A 68 -8.52 -9.46 -26.11
CA TYR A 68 -9.56 -8.89 -25.27
C TYR A 68 -9.03 -7.77 -24.39
N HIS A 69 -9.91 -6.83 -24.05
CA HIS A 69 -9.63 -5.84 -23.03
C HIS A 69 -9.64 -6.46 -21.64
N SER A 70 -8.85 -5.89 -20.74
CA SER A 70 -8.91 -6.15 -19.31
C SER A 70 -9.44 -4.91 -18.59
N ARG A 71 -10.24 -5.13 -17.55
CA ARG A 71 -10.77 -4.09 -16.66
C ARG A 71 -10.35 -4.38 -15.23
N ALA A 72 -10.26 -3.34 -14.40
CA ALA A 72 -10.08 -3.50 -12.97
C ALA A 72 -11.34 -4.10 -12.34
N LEU A 73 -11.17 -5.21 -11.61
CA LEU A 73 -12.19 -5.83 -10.77
C LEU A 73 -12.26 -5.11 -9.43
N GLN A 74 -11.11 -4.95 -8.79
CA GLN A 74 -10.97 -4.28 -7.50
C GLN A 74 -9.57 -3.73 -7.28
N VAL A 75 -9.47 -2.66 -6.50
CA VAL A 75 -8.20 -2.15 -5.97
C VAL A 75 -8.01 -2.76 -4.58
N VAL A 76 -7.03 -3.65 -4.46
CA VAL A 76 -6.71 -4.34 -3.19
C VAL A 76 -6.01 -3.38 -2.23
N ARG A 77 -5.14 -2.52 -2.77
CA ARG A 77 -4.41 -1.54 -1.97
C ARG A 77 -4.02 -0.33 -2.81
N ALA A 78 -4.12 0.85 -2.21
CA ALA A 78 -3.61 2.09 -2.77
C ALA A 78 -2.66 2.76 -1.78
N ARG A 79 -1.51 3.21 -2.28
CA ARG A 79 -0.53 4.01 -1.54
C ARG A 79 -0.09 5.18 -2.39
N LYS A 80 0.31 6.28 -1.75
CA LYS A 80 0.86 7.46 -2.41
C LYS A 80 2.15 7.93 -1.76
N GLN A 81 3.04 8.51 -2.54
CA GLN A 81 4.27 9.12 -2.06
C GLN A 81 4.41 10.50 -2.69
N ILE A 82 4.65 11.51 -1.84
CA ILE A 82 4.85 12.89 -2.28
C ILE A 82 6.35 13.08 -2.59
N VAL A 83 6.65 13.47 -3.82
CA VAL A 83 7.99 13.74 -4.36
C VAL A 83 7.96 15.06 -5.16
N ALA A 84 8.69 15.17 -6.28
CA ALA A 84 8.45 16.21 -7.29
C ALA A 84 7.21 15.90 -8.16
N GLY A 85 6.07 15.69 -7.50
CA GLY A 85 4.85 15.09 -8.05
C GLY A 85 4.24 14.10 -7.04
N VAL A 86 3.22 13.34 -7.45
CA VAL A 86 2.64 12.28 -6.60
C VAL A 86 2.80 10.92 -7.28
N ASN A 87 3.56 10.03 -6.65
CA ASN A 87 3.64 8.63 -7.06
C ASN A 87 2.49 7.85 -6.43
N TYR A 88 1.64 7.26 -7.27
CA TYR A 88 0.60 6.31 -6.84
C TYR A 88 1.06 4.88 -7.07
N PHE A 89 0.94 4.06 -6.02
CA PHE A 89 1.21 2.62 -6.04
C PHE A 89 -0.12 1.89 -5.85
N LEU A 90 -0.57 1.20 -6.89
CA LEU A 90 -1.85 0.52 -6.89
C LEU A 90 -1.65 -0.99 -7.04
N ASP A 91 -2.20 -1.73 -6.09
CA ASP A 91 -2.33 -3.19 -6.16
C ASP A 91 -3.75 -3.47 -6.67
N VAL A 92 -3.86 -3.93 -7.91
CA VAL A 92 -5.14 -4.03 -8.64
C VAL A 92 -5.34 -5.45 -9.14
N GLU A 93 -6.56 -5.96 -9.00
CA GLU A 93 -7.00 -7.17 -9.67
C GLU A 93 -7.61 -6.81 -11.02
N LEU A 94 -7.02 -7.33 -12.09
CA LEU A 94 -7.53 -7.20 -13.45
C LEU A 94 -8.30 -8.46 -13.84
N GLY A 95 -9.45 -8.29 -14.48
CA GLY A 95 -10.22 -9.36 -15.11
C GLY A 95 -10.28 -9.15 -16.61
N ARG A 96 -10.10 -10.23 -17.38
CA ARG A 96 -10.35 -10.22 -18.82
C ARG A 96 -11.84 -10.04 -19.09
N THR A 97 -12.17 -9.17 -20.04
CA THR A 97 -13.55 -8.98 -20.50
C THR A 97 -13.82 -9.81 -21.75
N THR A 98 -15.07 -9.85 -22.19
CA THR A 98 -15.45 -10.48 -23.47
C THR A 98 -15.27 -9.55 -24.66
N CYS A 99 -14.94 -8.27 -24.44
CA CYS A 99 -14.80 -7.28 -25.49
C CYS A 99 -13.43 -7.32 -26.14
N THR A 100 -13.43 -7.29 -27.47
CA THR A 100 -12.20 -7.25 -28.27
C THR A 100 -11.65 -5.83 -28.36
N LYS A 101 -10.36 -5.72 -28.63
CA LYS A 101 -9.68 -4.42 -28.82
C LYS A 101 -10.17 -3.57 -29.99
N THR A 102 -10.96 -4.15 -30.86
CA THR A 102 -11.52 -3.52 -32.05
C THR A 102 -12.90 -2.89 -31.80
N GLN A 103 -13.53 -3.14 -30.66
CA GLN A 103 -14.86 -2.60 -30.35
C GLN A 103 -14.77 -1.19 -29.73
N PRO A 104 -15.61 -0.24 -30.17
CA PRO A 104 -15.56 1.16 -29.73
C PRO A 104 -16.24 1.44 -28.37
N ASN A 105 -16.94 0.48 -27.75
CA ASN A 105 -17.71 0.70 -26.51
C ASN A 105 -17.21 -0.21 -25.38
N LEU A 106 -16.21 0.27 -24.63
CA LEU A 106 -15.52 -0.51 -23.58
C LEU A 106 -16.13 -0.36 -22.18
N ASP A 107 -16.97 0.65 -21.97
CA ASP A 107 -17.43 1.07 -20.65
C ASP A 107 -18.32 0.04 -19.95
N ASN A 108 -19.06 -0.76 -20.73
CA ASN A 108 -20.01 -1.75 -20.22
C ASN A 108 -19.67 -3.20 -20.63
N CYS A 109 -18.39 -3.47 -20.89
CA CYS A 109 -17.94 -4.80 -21.27
C CYS A 109 -18.00 -5.78 -20.09
N PRO A 110 -18.72 -6.91 -20.21
CA PRO A 110 -18.82 -7.88 -19.14
C PRO A 110 -17.51 -8.66 -18.98
N PHE A 111 -17.27 -9.11 -17.75
CA PHE A 111 -16.14 -9.96 -17.44
C PHE A 111 -16.35 -11.37 -17.99
N HIS A 112 -15.25 -12.05 -18.29
CA HIS A 112 -15.28 -13.45 -18.64
C HIS A 112 -15.37 -14.30 -17.36
N ASP A 113 -16.29 -15.26 -17.31
CA ASP A 113 -16.58 -16.07 -16.10
C ASP A 113 -15.46 -17.04 -15.67
N GLN A 114 -14.31 -17.02 -16.34
CA GLN A 114 -13.24 -17.99 -16.10
C GLN A 114 -12.25 -17.44 -15.05
N PRO A 115 -12.08 -18.12 -13.90
CA PRO A 115 -11.28 -17.61 -12.78
C PRO A 115 -9.79 -17.49 -13.10
N HIS A 116 -9.28 -18.25 -14.06
CA HIS A 116 -7.86 -18.21 -14.47
C HIS A 116 -7.47 -16.94 -15.24
N LEU A 117 -8.44 -16.07 -15.55
CA LEU A 117 -8.22 -14.82 -16.26
C LEU A 117 -8.05 -13.61 -15.33
N LYS A 118 -8.15 -13.84 -14.01
CA LYS A 118 -7.85 -12.85 -12.99
C LYS A 118 -6.34 -12.72 -12.83
N ARG A 119 -5.82 -11.51 -12.99
CA ARG A 119 -4.40 -11.20 -12.79
C ARG A 119 -4.28 -10.20 -11.66
N VAL A 120 -3.46 -10.52 -10.67
CA VAL A 120 -3.12 -9.60 -9.59
C VAL A 120 -1.81 -8.92 -9.96
N CYS A 121 -1.83 -7.60 -10.06
CA CYS A 121 -0.61 -6.83 -10.25
C CYS A 121 -0.09 -6.44 -8.87
N ALA A 122 1.04 -7.03 -8.44
CA ALA A 122 1.66 -6.72 -7.16
C ALA A 122 2.64 -5.55 -7.30
N SER A 123 2.53 -4.57 -6.40
CA SER A 123 3.31 -3.33 -6.20
C SER A 123 4.49 -3.04 -7.12
N CYS A 124 4.46 -1.85 -7.72
CA CYS A 124 5.54 -1.28 -8.49
C CYS A 124 6.70 -0.80 -7.58
N GLY A 125 7.94 -1.20 -7.89
CA GLY A 125 9.14 -0.73 -7.21
C GLY A 125 9.63 0.63 -7.73
N SER A 126 10.41 1.34 -6.93
CA SER A 126 10.84 2.75 -7.10
C SER A 126 11.70 3.09 -8.33
N ARG A 127 11.89 2.14 -9.26
CA ARG A 127 12.78 2.33 -10.41
C ARG A 127 11.90 2.51 -11.64
N ALA A 128 11.83 3.75 -12.14
CA ALA A 128 11.35 4.05 -13.47
C ALA A 128 12.23 3.30 -14.48
N SER A 129 11.80 2.10 -14.87
CA SER A 129 12.40 1.37 -15.97
C SER A 129 11.31 0.60 -16.67
N HIS A 130 11.18 0.91 -17.96
CA HIS A 130 10.37 0.20 -18.92
C HIS A 130 10.67 -1.31 -18.83
N THR A 131 9.81 -2.10 -18.19
CA THR A 131 9.81 -3.55 -18.42
C THR A 131 8.44 -4.12 -18.10
N LEU A 132 7.62 -4.12 -19.15
CA LEU A 132 6.31 -4.75 -19.20
C LEU A 132 6.50 -6.25 -19.46
N GLN A 133 6.78 -7.04 -18.43
CA GLN A 133 6.82 -8.49 -18.58
C GLN A 133 5.99 -9.19 -17.49
N ARG A 134 4.83 -9.72 -17.93
CA ARG A 134 4.06 -10.82 -17.33
C ARG A 134 3.19 -10.58 -16.06
N GLY A 135 2.79 -9.35 -15.74
CA GLY A 135 1.82 -9.12 -14.63
C GLY A 135 1.86 -7.70 -14.08
N VAL A 136 1.67 -6.73 -14.97
CA VAL A 136 2.26 -5.38 -14.87
C VAL A 136 1.70 -4.54 -13.73
N CYS A 137 2.61 -4.15 -12.84
CA CYS A 137 2.42 -3.22 -11.74
C CYS A 137 2.15 -1.78 -12.24
N VAL A 138 1.37 -1.03 -11.48
CA VAL A 138 1.04 0.36 -11.77
C VAL A 138 1.85 1.29 -10.85
N CYS A 139 2.83 2.01 -11.41
CA CYS A 139 3.28 3.28 -10.86
C CYS A 139 2.83 4.39 -11.81
N VAL A 140 2.04 5.34 -11.31
CA VAL A 140 1.75 6.57 -12.04
C VAL A 140 2.31 7.72 -11.23
N CYS A 141 3.24 8.47 -11.82
CA CYS A 141 3.63 9.78 -11.31
C CYS A 141 2.70 10.79 -11.96
N VAL A 142 1.79 11.36 -11.17
CA VAL A 142 0.92 12.47 -11.58
C VAL A 142 1.59 13.78 -11.21
#